data_AF-A0A8K0T453-F1
#
_entry.id   AF-A0A8K0T453-F1
#
_cell.length_a   1.000
_cell.length_b   1.000
_cell.length_c   1.000
_cell.angle_alpha   90.00
_cell.angle_beta   90.00
_cell.angle_gamma   90.00
#
_symmetry.space_group_name_H-M   'P 1'
#
loop_
_entity.id
_entity.type
_entity.pdbx_description
1 polymer ?
#
loop_
_entity_poly.entity_id
_entity_poly.type
_entity_poly.pdbx_seq_one_letter_code
_entity_poly.pdbx_strand_id
1 'polypeptide(L)'
;MRALTTKGVLPFAPTLQSLSAAFQTVSLENGPVILQLMSLLLETAKSAEIRQSEALPRQTILAFPTDDIAGLALLLKHKAYVDYGGGLAVKHAASSGSLKILGLLLDFHPTSNTILDVCIVVASSKLRSHIQWRVFKLLIKANDGMPATNMSLLLQRAVSEHPKKTLLPQFLRSRKVEILFRTMETALQKASRDLFVVLSDDLPLVTIHQVFRKAMDFSIVSERRHWIYEVLLQRQITETDMSNALLHSLLDNPEDLSVQKLLLLHGANVNHKKCKAFSIALQAKSLNAVRLLGQYIDSDKTASRAFNHARHADLDIDSRIQVY
;
A
#
# COMPACT_ATOMS: atom_id res chain seq x y z
N MET A 1 2.99 48.41 39.74
CA MET A 1 3.65 47.37 38.93
C MET A 1 4.89 46.88 39.67
N ARG A 2 4.77 45.80 40.46
CA ARG A 2 5.91 45.13 41.11
C ARG A 2 6.20 43.86 40.33
N ALA A 3 7.45 43.69 39.94
CA ALA A 3 7.98 42.43 39.43
C ALA A 3 7.86 41.38 40.54
N LEU A 4 6.96 40.41 40.37
CA LEU A 4 6.91 39.22 41.19
C LEU A 4 8.05 38.30 40.74
N THR A 5 9.15 38.34 41.49
CA THR A 5 10.22 37.35 41.40
C THR A 5 9.66 35.98 41.77
N THR A 6 9.54 35.10 40.77
CA THR A 6 8.95 33.74 40.83
C THR A 6 9.79 32.71 41.60
N LYS A 7 10.73 33.14 42.45
CA LYS A 7 11.69 32.25 43.13
C LYS A 7 11.14 31.52 44.38
N GLY A 8 9.85 31.56 44.69
CA GLY A 8 9.37 31.13 46.01
C GLY A 8 7.96 30.55 46.13
N VAL A 9 7.34 30.01 45.07
CA VAL A 9 5.96 29.49 45.17
C VAL A 9 5.89 28.00 45.55
N LEU A 10 7.00 27.26 45.55
CA LEU A 10 7.05 25.86 45.98
C LEU A 10 7.92 25.74 47.25
N PRO A 11 7.32 25.84 48.46
CA PRO A 11 8.04 25.90 49.73
C PRO A 11 8.73 24.58 50.13
N PHE A 12 8.48 23.50 49.39
CA PHE A 12 9.14 22.21 49.53
C PHE A 12 9.57 21.76 48.14
N ALA A 13 10.79 21.24 47.98
CA ALA A 13 11.25 20.67 46.71
C ALA A 13 10.27 19.56 46.28
N PRO A 14 9.36 19.81 45.32
CA PRO A 14 8.29 18.87 45.03
C PRO A 14 8.88 17.64 44.36
N THR A 15 8.32 16.47 44.67
CA THR A 15 8.76 15.23 44.02
C THR A 15 8.36 15.25 42.55
N LEU A 16 9.09 14.51 41.71
CA LEU A 16 8.71 14.32 40.29
C LEU A 16 7.30 13.73 40.15
N GLN A 17 6.86 12.92 41.12
CA GLN A 17 5.52 12.36 41.14
C GLN A 17 4.45 13.44 41.37
N SER A 18 4.66 14.34 42.34
CA SER A 18 3.76 15.47 42.57
C SER A 18 3.71 16.42 41.38
N LEU A 19 4.86 16.70 40.76
CA LEU A 19 4.95 17.51 39.54
C LEU A 19 4.22 16.85 38.37
N SER A 20 4.40 15.55 38.17
CA SER A 20 3.73 14.75 37.13
C SER A 20 2.21 14.74 37.30
N ALA A 21 1.71 14.58 38.53
CA ALA A 21 0.28 14.65 38.82
C ALA A 21 -0.30 16.04 38.55
N ALA A 22 0.39 17.11 38.98
CA ALA A 22 -0.02 18.48 38.70
C ALA A 22 0.05 18.81 37.20
N PHE A 23 1.05 18.29 36.49
CA PHE A 23 1.19 18.51 35.06
C PHE A 23 0.10 17.80 34.26
N GLN A 24 -0.30 16.59 34.68
CA GLN A 24 -1.40 15.87 34.05
C GLN A 24 -2.70 16.67 34.10
N THR A 25 -3.02 17.34 35.20
CA THR A 25 -4.27 18.11 35.32
C THR A 25 -4.23 19.39 34.50
N VAL A 26 -3.11 20.11 34.53
CA VAL A 26 -2.97 21.41 33.84
C VAL A 26 -2.88 21.25 32.32
N SER A 27 -2.23 20.20 31.82
CA SER A 27 -2.01 19.98 30.37
C SER A 27 -3.26 19.59 29.57
N LEU A 28 -4.43 19.48 30.21
CA LEU A 28 -5.69 19.09 29.57
C LEU A 28 -6.36 20.21 28.80
N GLU A 29 -5.99 21.46 29.06
CA GLU A 29 -6.63 22.68 28.55
C GLU A 29 -5.63 23.55 27.77
N ASN A 30 -6.17 24.59 27.11
CA ASN A 30 -5.38 25.61 26.42
C ASN A 30 -5.73 27.00 26.98
N GLY A 31 -4.72 27.84 27.17
CA GLY A 31 -4.91 29.22 27.63
C GLY A 31 -3.65 29.83 28.23
N PRO A 32 -3.55 31.16 28.32
CA PRO A 32 -2.32 31.84 28.75
C PRO A 32 -1.91 31.48 30.18
N VAL A 33 -2.87 31.34 31.10
CA VAL A 33 -2.61 30.95 32.50
C VAL A 33 -2.13 29.49 32.58
N ILE A 34 -2.75 28.60 31.81
CA ILE A 34 -2.38 27.19 31.72
C ILE A 34 -0.95 27.04 31.18
N LEU A 35 -0.58 27.80 30.14
CA LEU A 35 0.78 27.80 29.60
C LEU A 35 1.82 28.28 30.61
N GLN A 36 1.51 29.31 31.40
CA GLN A 36 2.40 29.78 32.48
C GLN A 36 2.57 28.70 33.56
N LEU A 37 1.49 28.03 33.96
CA LEU A 37 1.54 26.92 34.92
C LEU A 37 2.35 25.74 34.38
N MET A 38 2.14 25.34 33.13
CA MET A 38 2.92 24.31 32.46
C MET A 38 4.41 24.67 32.44
N SER A 39 4.76 25.91 32.07
CA SER A 39 6.16 26.39 32.04
C SER A 39 6.80 26.28 33.41
N LEU A 40 6.11 26.74 34.46
CA LEU A 40 6.59 26.68 35.83
C LEU A 40 6.85 25.24 36.29
N LEU A 41 5.95 24.30 36.00
CA LEU A 41 6.10 22.89 36.36
C LEU A 41 7.29 22.25 35.61
N LEU A 42 7.43 22.50 34.31
CA LEU A 42 8.51 21.96 33.48
C LEU A 42 9.88 22.53 33.85
N GLU A 43 9.95 23.82 34.16
CA GLU A 43 11.15 24.49 34.68
C GLU A 43 11.56 23.94 36.05
N THR A 44 10.58 23.75 36.94
CA THR A 44 10.81 23.17 38.28
C THR A 44 11.33 21.74 38.16
N ALA A 45 10.80 20.96 37.22
CA ALA A 45 11.27 19.61 36.92
C ALA A 45 12.64 19.57 36.22
N LYS A 46 13.23 20.72 35.86
CA LYS A 46 14.49 20.83 35.12
C LYS A 46 14.51 19.96 33.85
N SER A 47 13.36 19.90 33.16
CA SER A 47 13.14 19.05 31.97
C SER A 47 13.23 17.54 32.21
N ALA A 48 13.07 17.07 33.45
CA ALA A 48 12.75 15.66 33.70
C ALA A 48 11.39 15.31 33.08
N GLU A 49 11.20 14.06 32.70
CA GLU A 49 9.91 13.58 32.18
C GLU A 49 8.87 13.57 33.30
N ILE A 50 7.90 14.49 33.19
CA ILE A 50 6.73 14.68 34.05
C ILE A 50 5.44 14.60 33.22
N ARG A 51 5.44 13.77 32.17
CA ARG A 51 4.33 13.48 31.23
C ARG A 51 4.17 14.50 30.09
N GLN A 52 5.17 15.34 29.84
CA GLN A 52 5.17 16.21 28.66
C GLN A 52 5.10 15.43 27.34
N SER A 53 5.70 14.24 27.28
CA SER A 53 5.62 13.36 26.11
C SER A 53 4.19 12.84 25.88
N GLU A 54 3.49 12.48 26.96
CA GLU A 54 2.10 12.02 26.94
C GLU A 54 1.09 13.13 26.63
N ALA A 55 1.37 14.36 27.06
CA ALA A 55 0.54 15.52 26.78
C ALA A 55 0.64 16.00 25.32
N LEU A 56 1.70 15.62 24.60
CA LEU A 56 2.02 16.14 23.27
C LEU A 56 0.94 15.88 22.21
N PRO A 57 0.36 14.67 22.09
CA PRO A 57 -0.75 14.42 21.16
C PRO A 57 -1.99 15.27 21.47
N ARG A 58 -2.30 15.48 22.75
CA ARG A 58 -3.46 16.28 23.16
C ARG A 58 -3.26 17.76 22.83
N GLN A 59 -2.11 18.33 23.18
CA GLN A 59 -1.75 19.71 22.85
C GLN A 59 -1.70 19.93 21.32
N THR A 60 -1.27 18.92 20.56
CA THR A 60 -1.33 18.94 19.09
C THR A 60 -2.77 19.08 18.58
N ILE A 61 -3.73 18.34 19.16
CA ILE A 61 -5.15 18.42 18.78
C ILE A 61 -5.75 19.78 19.16
N LEU A 62 -5.45 20.26 20.37
CA LEU A 62 -5.93 21.55 20.86
C LEU A 62 -5.43 22.74 20.03
N ALA A 63 -4.31 22.58 19.32
CA ALA A 63 -3.77 23.60 18.41
C ALA A 63 -4.52 23.69 17.06
N PHE A 64 -5.31 22.68 16.66
CA PHE A 64 -5.97 22.69 15.34
C PHE A 64 -7.00 23.80 15.13
N PRO A 65 -7.89 24.12 16.09
CA PRO A 65 -8.93 25.13 15.85
C PRO A 65 -8.40 26.56 15.82
N THR A 66 -7.34 26.84 16.57
CA THR A 66 -6.81 28.21 16.78
C THR A 66 -5.47 28.47 16.11
N ASP A 67 -4.80 27.42 15.62
CA ASP A 67 -3.41 27.46 15.15
C ASP A 67 -2.42 27.98 16.22
N ASP A 68 -2.82 27.92 17.50
CA ASP A 68 -2.00 28.24 18.65
C ASP A 68 -1.10 27.06 19.00
N ILE A 69 0.17 27.20 18.62
CA ILE A 69 1.21 26.20 18.83
C ILE A 69 2.00 26.43 20.13
N ALA A 70 1.63 27.40 20.97
CA ALA A 70 2.43 27.78 22.14
C ALA A 70 2.58 26.63 23.13
N GLY A 71 1.49 25.92 23.42
CA GLY A 71 1.51 24.73 24.28
C GLY A 71 2.39 23.63 23.72
N LEU A 72 2.23 23.33 22.43
CA LEU A 72 3.04 22.32 21.75
C LEU A 72 4.54 22.67 21.74
N ALA A 73 4.88 23.91 21.40
CA ALA A 73 6.25 24.40 21.37
C ALA A 73 6.90 24.38 22.76
N LEU A 74 6.13 24.69 23.81
CA LEU A 74 6.59 24.60 25.19
C LEU A 74 6.98 23.15 25.56
N LEU A 75 6.13 22.17 25.24
CA LEU A 75 6.43 20.75 25.52
C LEU A 75 7.72 20.31 24.81
N LEU A 76 7.83 20.62 23.53
CA LEU A 76 8.98 20.25 22.71
C LEU A 76 10.28 20.92 23.22
N LYS A 77 10.22 22.20 23.62
CA LYS A 77 11.34 22.91 24.26
C LYS A 77 11.82 22.23 25.54
N HIS A 78 10.91 21.59 26.28
CA HIS A 78 11.20 20.83 27.49
C HIS A 78 11.38 19.32 27.23
N LYS A 79 11.90 18.96 26.05
CA LYS A 79 12.35 17.61 25.66
C LYS A 79 11.24 16.56 25.64
N ALA A 80 9.99 16.97 25.41
CA ALA A 80 8.94 16.00 25.14
C ALA A 80 9.28 15.15 23.90
N TYR A 81 9.13 13.84 24.03
CA TYR A 81 9.53 12.88 23.02
C TYR A 81 8.50 12.83 21.88
N VAL A 82 8.90 13.26 20.69
CA VAL A 82 8.00 13.40 19.53
C VAL A 82 7.46 12.05 19.03
N ASP A 83 8.21 10.96 19.21
CA ASP A 83 7.79 9.60 18.85
C ASP A 83 6.95 8.92 19.95
N TYR A 84 6.54 9.63 21.02
CA TYR A 84 5.68 9.07 22.06
C TYR A 84 4.41 8.43 21.48
N GLY A 85 4.09 7.22 21.96
CA GLY A 85 2.97 6.43 21.46
C GLY A 85 3.11 5.99 19.99
N GLY A 86 4.34 5.90 19.46
CA GLY A 86 4.58 5.67 18.03
C GLY A 86 4.24 6.89 17.19
N GLY A 87 4.59 8.08 17.71
CA GLY A 87 4.41 9.37 17.05
C GLY A 87 2.98 9.83 16.92
N LEU A 88 2.15 9.64 17.96
CA LEU A 88 0.72 10.02 17.93
C LEU A 88 0.51 11.49 17.54
N ALA A 89 1.32 12.39 18.09
CA ALA A 89 1.26 13.80 17.73
C ALA A 89 1.52 14.04 16.24
N VAL A 90 2.58 13.43 15.70
CA VAL A 90 2.92 13.53 14.26
C VAL A 90 1.78 12.97 13.42
N LYS A 91 1.18 11.83 13.83
CA LYS A 91 0.02 11.22 13.17
C LYS A 91 -1.19 12.15 13.17
N HIS A 92 -1.49 12.81 14.29
CA HIS A 92 -2.59 13.77 14.38
C HIS A 92 -2.36 14.99 13.48
N ALA A 93 -1.19 15.61 13.55
CA ALA A 93 -0.85 16.78 12.73
C ALA A 93 -0.87 16.46 11.23
N ALA A 94 -0.33 15.31 10.85
CA ALA A 94 -0.32 14.87 9.46
C ALA A 94 -1.73 14.53 8.96
N SER A 95 -2.57 13.89 9.77
CA SER A 95 -3.95 13.51 9.41
C SER A 95 -4.92 14.69 9.39
N SER A 96 -4.64 15.75 10.15
CA SER A 96 -5.40 17.01 10.08
C SER A 96 -5.01 17.86 8.88
N GLY A 97 -3.86 17.57 8.26
CA GLY A 97 -3.33 18.35 7.14
C GLY A 97 -2.71 19.69 7.57
N SER A 98 -2.51 19.92 8.88
CA SER A 98 -1.85 21.13 9.38
C SER A 98 -0.35 21.06 9.12
N LEU A 99 0.07 21.64 7.98
CA LEU A 99 1.48 21.64 7.56
C LEU A 99 2.39 22.41 8.53
N LYS A 100 1.85 23.43 9.21
CA LYS A 100 2.59 24.24 10.20
C LYS A 100 2.90 23.43 11.45
N ILE A 101 1.89 22.79 12.03
CA ILE A 101 2.05 21.95 13.23
C ILE A 101 2.90 20.72 12.90
N LEU A 102 2.66 20.11 11.74
CA LEU A 102 3.49 19.01 11.27
C LEU A 102 4.94 19.45 11.11
N GLY A 103 5.21 20.60 10.50
CA GLY A 103 6.56 21.15 10.37
C GLY A 103 7.27 21.29 11.71
N LEU A 104 6.60 21.91 12.69
CA LEU A 104 7.15 22.05 14.05
C LEU A 104 7.52 20.71 14.67
N LEU A 105 6.66 19.69 14.55
CA LEU A 105 6.95 18.35 15.09
C LEU A 105 8.13 17.69 14.37
N LEU A 106 8.23 17.88 13.05
CA LEU A 106 9.30 17.31 12.24
C LEU A 106 10.67 17.94 12.54
N ASP A 107 10.71 19.20 13.00
CA ASP A 107 11.96 19.84 13.44
C ASP A 107 12.59 19.17 14.68
N PHE A 108 11.82 18.34 15.40
CA PHE A 108 12.30 17.53 16.52
C PHE A 108 12.70 16.10 16.11
N HIS A 109 12.95 15.89 14.81
CA HIS A 109 13.55 14.69 14.21
C HIS A 109 12.89 13.36 14.63
N PRO A 110 11.58 13.15 14.31
CA PRO A 110 10.96 11.85 14.54
C PRO A 110 11.73 10.72 13.85
N THR A 111 11.68 9.54 14.44
CA THR A 111 12.34 8.36 13.88
C THR A 111 11.79 7.99 12.50
N SER A 112 12.61 7.34 11.66
CA SER A 112 12.17 6.81 10.37
C SER A 112 10.93 5.91 10.49
N ASN A 113 10.82 5.11 11.56
CA ASN A 113 9.65 4.25 11.78
C ASN A 113 8.36 5.06 11.98
N THR A 114 8.42 6.14 12.79
CA THR A 114 7.30 7.06 12.94
C THR A 114 6.93 7.70 11.61
N ILE A 115 7.90 8.17 10.83
CA ILE A 115 7.64 8.77 9.51
C ILE A 115 6.95 7.77 8.56
N LEU A 116 7.42 6.52 8.52
CA LEU A 116 6.81 5.45 7.73
C LEU A 116 5.35 5.19 8.15
N ASP A 117 5.10 5.05 9.45
CA ASP A 117 3.76 4.85 9.98
C ASP A 117 2.83 6.03 9.67
N VAL A 118 3.33 7.26 9.81
CA VAL A 118 2.56 8.47 9.50
C VAL A 118 2.21 8.51 8.02
N CYS A 119 3.10 8.13 7.11
CA CYS A 119 2.79 8.02 5.68
C CYS A 119 1.63 7.04 5.41
N ILE A 120 1.60 5.89 6.09
CA ILE A 120 0.51 4.92 5.97
C ILE A 120 -0.82 5.52 6.47
N VAL A 121 -0.81 6.14 7.66
CA VAL A 121 -1.99 6.81 8.22
C VAL A 121 -2.50 7.93 7.31
N VAL A 122 -1.61 8.74 6.74
CA VAL A 122 -1.99 9.81 5.81
C VAL A 122 -2.61 9.25 4.54
N ALA A 123 -2.11 8.13 4.01
CA ALA A 123 -2.64 7.49 2.81
C ALA A 123 -4.09 7.00 2.98
N SER A 124 -4.49 6.62 4.21
CA SER A 124 -5.85 6.23 4.56
C SER A 124 -6.74 7.35 5.07
N SER A 125 -6.18 8.54 5.33
CA SER A 125 -6.94 9.70 5.81
C SER A 125 -7.97 10.22 4.80
N LYS A 126 -8.88 11.08 5.29
CA LYS A 126 -9.92 11.76 4.49
C LYS A 126 -9.44 13.06 3.86
N LEU A 127 -8.14 13.34 3.91
CA LEU A 127 -7.56 14.55 3.34
C LEU A 127 -7.70 14.57 1.81
N ARG A 128 -7.81 15.77 1.25
CA ARG A 128 -7.77 15.95 -0.21
C ARG A 128 -6.39 15.55 -0.75
N SER A 129 -6.34 14.98 -1.96
CA SER A 129 -5.12 14.42 -2.54
C SER A 129 -3.94 15.41 -2.59
N HIS A 130 -4.19 16.68 -2.90
CA HIS A 130 -3.13 17.70 -2.94
C HIS A 130 -2.55 18.00 -1.54
N ILE A 131 -3.34 17.87 -0.48
CA ILE A 131 -2.86 18.02 0.91
C ILE A 131 -2.05 16.79 1.30
N GLN A 132 -2.55 15.57 1.03
CA GLN A 132 -1.81 14.33 1.26
C GLN A 132 -0.44 14.37 0.58
N TRP A 133 -0.38 14.83 -0.67
CA TRP A 133 0.87 14.99 -1.42
C TRP A 133 1.85 15.96 -0.73
N ARG A 134 1.37 17.11 -0.23
CA ARG A 134 2.19 18.07 0.52
C ARG A 134 2.70 17.47 1.83
N VAL A 135 1.85 16.72 2.53
CA VAL A 135 2.23 16.01 3.76
C VAL A 135 3.31 14.96 3.48
N PHE A 136 3.15 14.11 2.45
CA PHE A 136 4.19 13.14 2.06
C PHE A 136 5.52 13.83 1.70
N LYS A 137 5.46 14.97 1.00
CA LYS A 137 6.66 15.74 0.67
C LYS A 137 7.38 16.25 1.92
N LEU A 138 6.66 16.73 2.93
CA LEU A 138 7.25 17.17 4.21
C LEU A 138 7.84 15.99 4.99
N LEU A 139 7.10 14.90 5.13
CA LEU A 139 7.52 13.70 5.85
C LEU A 139 8.82 13.11 5.28
N ILE A 140 8.89 12.94 3.96
CA ILE A 140 10.10 12.43 3.30
C ILE A 140 11.26 13.43 3.43
N LYS A 141 10.99 14.73 3.30
CA LYS A 141 12.04 15.75 3.44
C LYS A 141 12.65 15.74 4.85
N ALA A 142 11.82 15.63 5.89
CA ALA A 142 12.26 15.60 7.28
C ALA A 142 13.08 14.35 7.64
N ASN A 143 12.95 13.27 6.87
CA ASN A 143 13.72 12.05 7.04
C ASN A 143 14.91 11.99 6.06
N ASP A 144 15.56 13.13 5.82
CA ASP A 144 16.70 13.31 4.89
C ASP A 144 16.48 12.71 3.49
N GLY A 145 15.26 12.84 2.97
CA GLY A 145 14.90 12.30 1.65
C GLY A 145 14.48 10.84 1.65
N MET A 146 14.48 10.17 2.81
CA MET A 146 14.15 8.76 3.06
C MET A 146 15.02 7.77 2.25
N PRO A 147 15.77 6.86 2.91
CA PRO A 147 16.56 5.86 2.20
C PRO A 147 15.70 5.00 1.25
N ALA A 148 16.31 4.52 0.16
CA ALA A 148 15.63 3.68 -0.85
C ALA A 148 14.99 2.43 -0.22
N THR A 149 15.67 1.78 0.73
CA THR A 149 15.17 0.63 1.48
C THR A 149 13.87 0.93 2.23
N ASN A 150 13.79 2.10 2.87
CA ASN A 150 12.60 2.56 3.59
C ASN A 150 11.47 2.93 2.62
N MET A 151 11.78 3.52 1.47
CA MET A 151 10.78 3.79 0.43
C MET A 151 10.18 2.50 -0.16
N SER A 152 11.01 1.47 -0.42
CA SER A 152 10.53 0.16 -0.87
C SER A 152 9.70 -0.55 0.19
N LEU A 153 10.10 -0.46 1.48
CA LEU A 153 9.30 -0.96 2.60
C LEU A 153 7.95 -0.23 2.70
N LEU A 154 7.95 1.11 2.55
CA LEU A 154 6.74 1.92 2.59
C LEU A 154 5.78 1.54 1.47
N LEU A 155 6.29 1.32 0.26
CA LEU A 155 5.49 0.87 -0.86
C LEU A 155 4.86 -0.50 -0.58
N GLN A 156 5.64 -1.46 -0.08
CA GLN A 156 5.13 -2.79 0.27
C GLN A 156 4.03 -2.72 1.33
N ARG A 157 4.23 -1.91 2.38
CA ARG A 157 3.21 -1.66 3.41
C ARG A 157 1.96 -1.02 2.82
N ALA A 158 2.10 0.00 1.98
CA ALA A 158 0.95 0.66 1.34
C ALA A 158 0.09 -0.31 0.52
N VAL A 159 0.73 -1.20 -0.25
CA VAL A 159 0.02 -2.23 -1.04
C VAL A 159 -0.67 -3.25 -0.15
N SER A 160 -0.04 -3.66 0.96
CA SER A 160 -0.59 -4.66 1.87
C SER A 160 -1.71 -4.12 2.76
N GLU A 161 -1.51 -2.95 3.37
CA GLU A 161 -2.41 -2.36 4.38
C GLU A 161 -3.54 -1.54 3.72
N HIS A 162 -3.28 -0.92 2.57
CA HIS A 162 -4.23 -0.05 1.88
C HIS A 162 -4.35 -0.38 0.38
N PRO A 163 -4.77 -1.62 0.01
CA PRO A 163 -4.71 -2.12 -1.36
C PRO A 163 -5.59 -1.36 -2.37
N LYS A 164 -6.46 -0.45 -1.93
CA LYS A 164 -7.32 0.36 -2.80
C LYS A 164 -6.80 1.78 -3.02
N LYS A 165 -5.73 2.18 -2.33
CA LYS A 165 -5.21 3.56 -2.34
C LYS A 165 -4.03 3.66 -3.30
N THR A 166 -4.11 4.58 -4.26
CA THR A 166 -3.10 4.75 -5.31
C THR A 166 -2.13 5.90 -5.05
N LEU A 167 -2.54 6.91 -4.26
CA LEU A 167 -1.79 8.17 -4.16
C LEU A 167 -0.38 8.00 -3.58
N LEU A 168 -0.22 7.27 -2.47
CA LEU A 168 1.10 7.04 -1.88
C LEU A 168 2.00 6.19 -2.82
N PRO A 169 1.51 5.07 -3.40
CA PRO A 169 2.24 4.36 -4.45
C PRO A 169 2.66 5.24 -5.64
N GLN A 170 1.77 6.08 -6.16
CA GLN A 170 2.08 7.04 -7.24
C GLN A 170 3.16 8.05 -6.81
N PHE A 171 3.06 8.57 -5.58
CA PHE A 171 4.05 9.49 -5.03
C PHE A 171 5.44 8.83 -4.92
N LEU A 172 5.52 7.61 -4.41
CA LEU A 172 6.78 6.87 -4.31
C LEU A 172 7.35 6.54 -5.70
N ARG A 173 6.49 6.19 -6.66
CA ARG A 173 6.91 5.96 -8.05
C ARG A 173 7.46 7.22 -8.71
N SER A 174 6.90 8.40 -8.44
CA SER A 174 7.44 9.67 -8.94
C SER A 174 8.88 9.96 -8.45
N ARG A 175 9.33 9.25 -7.42
CA ARG A 175 10.70 9.28 -6.88
C ARG A 175 11.58 8.14 -7.38
N LYS A 176 11.13 7.40 -8.41
CA LYS A 176 11.86 6.28 -9.03
C LYS A 176 12.17 5.14 -8.05
N VAL A 177 11.28 4.90 -7.09
CA VAL A 177 11.39 3.75 -6.17
C VAL A 177 11.22 2.47 -6.98
N GLU A 178 12.17 1.55 -6.85
CA GLU A 178 12.09 0.24 -7.47
C GLU A 178 10.94 -0.58 -6.87
N ILE A 179 10.09 -1.12 -7.74
CA ILE A 179 8.99 -1.99 -7.36
C ILE A 179 9.51 -3.43 -7.37
N LEU A 180 9.80 -3.94 -6.17
CA LEU A 180 10.27 -5.30 -5.99
C LEU A 180 9.20 -6.34 -6.38
N PHE A 181 9.65 -7.50 -6.88
CA PHE A 181 8.75 -8.60 -7.24
C PHE A 181 7.80 -9.01 -6.11
N ARG A 182 8.28 -9.09 -4.85
CA ARG A 182 7.46 -9.38 -3.66
C ARG A 182 6.30 -8.41 -3.45
N THR A 183 6.47 -7.15 -3.84
CA THR A 183 5.42 -6.12 -3.76
C THR A 183 4.33 -6.42 -4.80
N MET A 184 4.73 -6.85 -6.00
CA MET A 184 3.80 -7.29 -7.05
C MET A 184 3.08 -8.59 -6.69
N GLU A 185 3.73 -9.54 -6.02
CA GLU A 185 3.06 -10.74 -5.49
C GLU A 185 1.93 -10.37 -4.52
N THR A 186 2.18 -9.40 -3.64
CA THR A 186 1.14 -8.88 -2.73
C THR A 186 0.04 -8.15 -3.50
N ALA A 187 0.40 -7.41 -4.55
CA ALA A 187 -0.56 -6.69 -5.39
C ALA A 187 -1.49 -7.63 -6.17
N LEU A 188 -0.96 -8.74 -6.73
CA LEU A 188 -1.75 -9.76 -7.41
C LEU A 188 -2.91 -10.24 -6.54
N GLN A 189 -2.66 -10.46 -5.25
CA GLN A 189 -3.66 -10.97 -4.32
C GLN A 189 -4.63 -9.90 -3.81
N LYS A 190 -4.12 -8.72 -3.44
CA LYS A 190 -4.89 -7.76 -2.63
C LYS A 190 -5.26 -6.48 -3.35
N ALA A 191 -4.41 -5.97 -4.25
CA ALA A 191 -4.57 -4.62 -4.81
C ALA A 191 -5.89 -4.44 -5.59
N SER A 192 -6.42 -3.23 -5.64
CA SER A 192 -7.44 -2.88 -6.63
C SER A 192 -6.83 -2.92 -8.03
N ARG A 193 -7.70 -2.99 -9.06
CA ARG A 193 -7.29 -2.86 -10.46
C ARG A 193 -6.48 -1.58 -10.68
N ASP A 194 -6.97 -0.44 -10.18
CA ASP A 194 -6.29 0.85 -10.33
C ASP A 194 -4.90 0.87 -9.69
N LEU A 195 -4.75 0.30 -8.49
CA LEU A 195 -3.44 0.21 -7.85
C LEU A 195 -2.52 -0.74 -8.61
N PHE A 196 -3.03 -1.87 -9.09
CA PHE A 196 -2.24 -2.80 -9.87
C PHE A 196 -1.76 -2.17 -11.19
N VAL A 197 -2.60 -1.37 -11.87
CA VAL A 197 -2.22 -0.60 -13.06
C VAL A 197 -1.09 0.38 -12.73
N VAL A 198 -1.24 1.16 -11.65
CA VAL A 198 -0.21 2.10 -11.17
C VAL A 198 1.14 1.39 -10.92
N LEU A 199 1.11 0.21 -10.31
CA LEU A 199 2.30 -0.55 -9.98
C LEU A 199 2.90 -1.28 -11.18
N SER A 200 2.08 -1.71 -12.14
CA SER A 200 2.51 -2.45 -13.33
C SER A 200 3.11 -1.56 -14.39
N ASP A 201 2.87 -0.26 -14.27
CA ASP A 201 3.28 0.71 -15.26
C ASP A 201 4.77 1.07 -15.08
N ASP A 202 5.49 1.12 -16.20
CA ASP A 202 6.96 1.15 -16.31
C ASP A 202 7.74 0.04 -15.58
N LEU A 203 7.14 -1.11 -15.28
CA LEU A 203 7.90 -2.24 -14.76
C LEU A 203 8.88 -2.82 -15.80
N PRO A 204 10.07 -3.28 -15.37
CA PRO A 204 10.96 -4.05 -16.23
C PRO A 204 10.26 -5.29 -16.79
N LEU A 205 10.51 -5.62 -18.06
CA LEU A 205 9.89 -6.78 -18.73
C LEU A 205 10.15 -8.09 -17.98
N VAL A 206 11.34 -8.25 -17.40
CA VAL A 206 11.69 -9.42 -16.58
C VAL A 206 10.74 -9.57 -15.39
N THR A 207 10.44 -8.47 -14.69
CA THR A 207 9.49 -8.47 -13.58
C THR A 207 8.07 -8.73 -14.07
N ILE A 208 7.66 -8.15 -15.19
CA ILE A 208 6.34 -8.41 -15.80
C ILE A 208 6.17 -9.91 -16.13
N HIS A 209 7.17 -10.57 -16.71
CA HIS A 209 7.11 -12.01 -17.00
C HIS A 209 7.04 -12.85 -15.72
N GLN A 210 7.79 -12.49 -14.68
CA GLN A 210 7.71 -13.16 -13.39
C GLN A 210 6.31 -13.02 -12.76
N VAL A 211 5.74 -11.81 -12.80
CA VAL A 211 4.39 -11.52 -12.27
C VAL A 211 3.32 -12.26 -13.08
N PHE A 212 3.46 -12.30 -14.41
CA PHE A 212 2.58 -13.05 -15.29
C PHE A 212 2.58 -14.54 -14.96
N ARG A 213 3.77 -15.15 -14.81
CA ARG A 213 3.88 -16.57 -14.44
C ARG A 213 3.30 -16.82 -13.05
N LYS A 214 3.58 -15.93 -12.10
CA LYS A 214 3.07 -16.04 -10.74
C LYS A 214 1.54 -15.95 -10.66
N ALA A 215 0.91 -15.19 -11.56
CA ALA A 215 -0.55 -15.12 -11.64
C ALA A 215 -1.19 -16.48 -12.01
N MET A 216 -0.43 -17.42 -12.57
CA MET A 216 -0.88 -18.80 -12.81
C MET A 216 -0.94 -19.66 -11.53
N ASP A 217 -0.09 -19.36 -10.54
CA ASP A 217 0.09 -20.17 -9.34
C ASP A 217 -0.94 -19.85 -8.24
N PHE A 218 -1.53 -18.66 -8.29
CA PHE A 218 -2.48 -18.24 -7.27
C PHE A 218 -3.91 -18.69 -7.61
N SER A 219 -4.61 -19.22 -6.60
CA SER A 219 -6.06 -19.39 -6.65
C SER A 219 -6.72 -18.00 -6.60
N ILE A 220 -6.85 -17.38 -7.77
CA ILE A 220 -7.44 -16.04 -7.96
C ILE A 220 -8.86 -16.23 -8.49
N VAL A 221 -9.84 -15.57 -7.87
CA VAL A 221 -11.23 -15.54 -8.36
C VAL A 221 -11.26 -15.09 -9.82
N SER A 222 -12.08 -15.73 -10.65
CA SER A 222 -11.99 -15.58 -12.11
C SER A 222 -12.03 -14.13 -12.61
N GLU A 223 -12.97 -13.31 -12.11
CA GLU A 223 -13.06 -11.88 -12.45
C GLU A 223 -11.74 -11.14 -12.19
N ARG A 224 -11.10 -11.43 -11.05
CA ARG A 224 -9.83 -10.82 -10.68
C ARG A 224 -8.70 -11.25 -11.60
N ARG A 225 -8.68 -12.53 -11.93
CA ARG A 225 -7.70 -13.11 -12.84
C ARG A 225 -7.80 -12.51 -14.23
N HIS A 226 -9.03 -12.32 -14.71
CA HIS A 226 -9.31 -11.73 -16.00
C HIS A 226 -8.69 -10.34 -16.14
N TRP A 227 -8.98 -9.40 -15.23
CA TRP A 227 -8.42 -8.05 -15.35
C TRP A 227 -6.91 -7.99 -15.08
N ILE A 228 -6.36 -8.91 -14.26
CA ILE A 228 -4.90 -9.01 -14.08
C ILE A 228 -4.23 -9.36 -15.41
N TYR A 229 -4.73 -10.40 -16.11
CA TYR A 229 -4.23 -10.73 -17.44
C TYR A 229 -4.47 -9.61 -18.43
N GLU A 230 -5.61 -8.92 -18.37
CA GLU A 230 -5.90 -7.76 -19.23
C GLU A 230 -4.83 -6.68 -19.09
N VAL A 231 -4.40 -6.37 -17.86
CA VAL A 231 -3.32 -5.39 -17.61
C VAL A 231 -1.95 -5.91 -18.06
N LEU A 232 -1.64 -7.18 -17.79
CA LEU A 232 -0.31 -7.73 -18.10
C LEU A 232 -0.11 -8.01 -19.59
N LEU A 233 -1.14 -8.41 -20.32
CA LEU A 233 -1.10 -8.72 -21.75
C LEU A 233 -1.02 -7.47 -22.64
N GLN A 234 -1.26 -6.29 -22.08
CA GLN A 234 -0.90 -5.01 -22.72
C GLN A 234 0.61 -4.78 -22.78
N ARG A 235 1.42 -5.66 -22.16
CA ARG A 235 2.88 -5.64 -22.19
C ARG A 235 3.41 -6.75 -23.11
N GLN A 236 4.72 -6.73 -23.39
CA GLN A 236 5.37 -7.72 -24.27
C GLN A 236 5.56 -9.07 -23.56
N ILE A 237 4.47 -9.84 -23.40
CA ILE A 237 4.52 -11.22 -22.92
C ILE A 237 4.90 -12.16 -24.06
N THR A 238 5.71 -13.18 -23.76
CA THR A 238 6.14 -14.15 -24.79
C THR A 238 4.99 -15.08 -25.19
N GLU A 239 4.97 -15.51 -26.46
CA GLU A 239 4.02 -16.53 -26.93
C GLU A 239 4.06 -17.79 -26.06
N THR A 240 5.25 -18.20 -25.62
CA THR A 240 5.43 -19.38 -24.76
C THR A 240 4.75 -19.21 -23.40
N ASP A 241 4.90 -18.05 -22.76
CA ASP A 241 4.25 -17.77 -21.48
C ASP A 241 2.73 -17.70 -21.63
N MET A 242 2.22 -17.02 -22.67
CA MET A 242 0.77 -16.97 -22.95
C MET A 242 0.19 -18.36 -23.23
N SER A 243 0.91 -19.18 -24.00
CA SER A 243 0.49 -20.55 -24.32
C SER A 243 0.52 -21.46 -23.09
N ASN A 244 1.49 -21.29 -22.19
CA ASN A 244 1.49 -22.02 -20.91
C ASN A 244 0.34 -21.57 -19.99
N ALA A 245 0.06 -20.26 -19.93
CA ALA A 245 -1.08 -19.72 -19.18
C ALA A 245 -2.42 -20.24 -19.73
N LEU A 246 -2.53 -20.42 -21.05
CA LEU A 246 -3.72 -20.99 -21.68
C LEU A 246 -3.96 -22.41 -21.18
N LEU A 247 -2.91 -23.26 -21.17
CA LEU A 247 -3.01 -24.61 -20.62
C LEU A 247 -3.42 -24.60 -19.14
N HIS A 248 -2.82 -23.71 -18.33
CA HIS A 248 -3.15 -23.58 -16.92
C HIS A 248 -4.61 -23.14 -16.70
N SER A 249 -5.10 -22.16 -17.46
CA SER A 249 -6.49 -21.70 -17.36
C SER A 249 -7.50 -22.78 -17.72
N LEU A 250 -7.21 -23.61 -18.74
CA LEU A 250 -8.08 -24.73 -19.13
C LEU A 250 -8.10 -25.85 -18.08
N LEU A 251 -6.98 -26.08 -17.39
CA LEU A 251 -6.92 -27.06 -16.29
C LEU A 251 -7.67 -26.58 -15.05
N ASP A 252 -7.59 -25.29 -14.74
CA ASP A 252 -8.20 -24.71 -13.55
C ASP A 252 -9.72 -24.55 -13.69
N ASN A 253 -10.18 -23.98 -14.80
CA ASN A 253 -11.61 -23.84 -15.09
C ASN A 253 -11.87 -23.89 -16.61
N PRO A 254 -12.23 -25.07 -17.16
CA PRO A 254 -12.46 -25.22 -18.59
C PRO A 254 -13.76 -24.56 -19.08
N GLU A 255 -14.71 -24.23 -18.21
CA GLU A 255 -16.00 -23.63 -18.58
C GLU A 255 -15.98 -22.10 -18.60
N ASP A 256 -15.22 -21.48 -17.69
CA ASP A 256 -14.99 -20.03 -17.75
C ASP A 256 -13.89 -19.72 -18.76
N LEU A 257 -14.32 -19.35 -19.97
CA LEU A 257 -13.44 -19.09 -21.11
C LEU A 257 -12.90 -17.66 -21.18
N SER A 258 -13.18 -16.81 -20.19
CA SER A 258 -12.85 -15.39 -20.24
C SER A 258 -11.34 -15.12 -20.36
N VAL A 259 -10.52 -15.87 -19.61
CA VAL A 259 -9.05 -15.76 -19.64
C VAL A 259 -8.46 -16.43 -20.88
N GLN A 260 -8.99 -17.57 -21.28
CA GLN A 260 -8.58 -18.36 -22.45
C GLN A 260 -8.77 -17.53 -23.71
N LYS A 261 -9.94 -16.90 -23.86
CA LYS A 261 -10.25 -16.00 -24.97
C LYS A 261 -9.26 -14.84 -24.99
N LEU A 262 -8.98 -14.23 -23.84
CA LEU A 262 -8.03 -13.13 -23.74
C LEU A 262 -6.61 -13.56 -24.16
N LEU A 263 -6.13 -14.70 -23.67
CA LEU A 263 -4.82 -15.24 -24.02
C LEU A 263 -4.69 -15.54 -25.52
N LEU A 264 -5.72 -16.15 -26.11
CA LEU A 264 -5.77 -16.45 -27.55
C LEU A 264 -5.77 -15.17 -28.40
N LEU A 265 -6.55 -14.17 -28.01
CA LEU A 265 -6.58 -12.85 -28.68
C LEU A 265 -5.21 -12.16 -28.68
N HIS A 266 -4.41 -12.38 -27.63
CA HIS A 266 -3.06 -11.83 -27.51
C HIS A 266 -1.97 -12.73 -28.11
N GLY A 267 -2.34 -13.84 -28.78
CA GLY A 267 -1.40 -14.67 -29.53
C GLY A 267 -0.93 -15.94 -28.81
N ALA A 268 -1.68 -16.45 -27.83
CA ALA A 268 -1.42 -17.79 -27.30
C ALA A 268 -1.60 -18.85 -28.42
N ASN A 269 -0.64 -19.75 -28.54
CA ASN A 269 -0.59 -20.72 -29.63
C ASN A 269 -1.30 -22.03 -29.25
N VAL A 270 -2.39 -22.34 -29.95
CA VAL A 270 -3.16 -23.58 -29.73
C VAL A 270 -2.38 -24.84 -30.07
N ASN A 271 -1.33 -24.77 -30.91
CA ASN A 271 -0.44 -25.89 -31.24
C ASN A 271 0.67 -26.12 -30.20
N HIS A 272 0.78 -25.25 -29.20
CA HIS A 272 1.77 -25.38 -28.13
C HIS A 272 1.75 -26.77 -27.50
N LYS A 273 2.95 -27.34 -27.28
CA LYS A 273 3.14 -28.69 -26.75
C LYS A 273 2.31 -29.77 -27.49
N LYS A 274 2.27 -29.71 -28.82
CA LYS A 274 1.54 -30.65 -29.70
C LYS A 274 0.01 -30.60 -29.49
N CYS A 275 -0.55 -29.40 -29.50
CA CYS A 275 -1.99 -29.17 -29.32
C CYS A 275 -2.51 -29.62 -27.94
N LYS A 276 -1.71 -29.44 -26.88
CA LYS A 276 -2.09 -29.93 -25.54
C LYS A 276 -3.37 -29.27 -25.01
N ALA A 277 -3.67 -28.04 -25.44
CA ALA A 277 -4.89 -27.32 -25.09
C ALA A 277 -6.15 -28.09 -25.48
N PHE A 278 -6.20 -28.65 -26.71
CA PHE A 278 -7.31 -29.48 -27.17
C PHE A 278 -7.46 -30.75 -26.32
N SER A 279 -6.35 -31.43 -26.02
CA SER A 279 -6.37 -32.61 -25.15
C SER A 279 -6.97 -32.30 -23.78
N ILE A 280 -6.66 -31.14 -23.18
CA ILE A 280 -7.23 -30.73 -21.88
C ILE A 280 -8.72 -30.44 -22.00
N ALA A 281 -9.12 -29.64 -23.00
CA ALA A 281 -10.53 -29.28 -23.22
C ALA A 281 -11.42 -30.52 -23.46
N LEU A 282 -10.93 -31.48 -24.26
CA LEU A 282 -11.63 -32.73 -24.55
C LEU A 282 -11.73 -33.64 -23.31
N GLN A 283 -10.66 -33.75 -22.52
CA GLN A 283 -10.68 -34.51 -21.26
C GLN A 283 -11.66 -33.91 -20.24
N ALA A 284 -11.76 -32.58 -20.22
CA ALA A 284 -12.74 -31.86 -19.41
C ALA A 284 -14.17 -31.92 -19.97
N LYS A 285 -14.37 -32.53 -21.15
CA LYS A 285 -15.66 -32.55 -21.89
C LYS A 285 -16.24 -31.15 -22.15
N SER A 286 -15.37 -30.13 -22.20
CA SER A 286 -15.80 -28.75 -22.46
C SER A 286 -15.84 -28.46 -23.95
N LEU A 287 -17.00 -28.68 -24.56
CA LEU A 287 -17.22 -28.41 -25.99
C LEU A 287 -17.05 -26.92 -26.31
N ASN A 288 -17.38 -26.03 -25.36
CA ASN A 288 -17.16 -24.60 -25.51
C ASN A 288 -15.67 -24.26 -25.61
N ALA A 289 -14.82 -24.87 -24.78
CA ALA A 289 -13.37 -24.71 -24.89
C ALA A 289 -12.82 -25.26 -26.21
N VAL A 290 -13.29 -26.43 -26.67
CA VAL A 290 -12.89 -27.00 -27.97
C VAL A 290 -13.26 -26.07 -29.12
N ARG A 291 -14.49 -25.55 -29.14
CA ARG A 291 -14.96 -24.58 -30.14
C ARG A 291 -14.12 -23.31 -30.14
N LEU A 292 -13.84 -22.76 -28.96
CA LEU A 292 -13.00 -21.56 -28.83
C LEU A 292 -11.60 -21.81 -29.41
N LEU A 293 -10.95 -22.92 -29.03
CA LEU A 293 -9.63 -23.26 -29.54
C LEU A 293 -9.64 -23.48 -31.07
N GLY A 294 -10.71 -24.07 -31.60
CA GLY A 294 -10.92 -24.27 -33.03
C GLY A 294 -10.88 -22.99 -33.86
N GLN A 295 -11.36 -21.87 -33.29
CA GLN A 295 -11.34 -20.56 -33.95
C GLN A 295 -9.93 -20.00 -34.19
N TYR A 296 -8.92 -20.53 -33.51
CA TYR A 296 -7.53 -20.10 -33.58
C TYR A 296 -6.62 -21.14 -34.25
N ILE A 297 -7.19 -22.11 -34.98
CA ILE A 297 -6.41 -23.03 -35.82
C ILE A 297 -5.95 -22.27 -37.06
N ASP A 298 -4.64 -22.22 -37.25
CA ASP A 298 -3.98 -21.45 -38.33
C ASP A 298 -3.42 -22.32 -39.46
N SER A 299 -3.45 -23.63 -39.32
CA SER A 299 -2.77 -24.56 -40.23
C SER A 299 -3.34 -25.97 -40.20
N ASP A 300 -3.27 -26.66 -41.35
CA ASP A 300 -3.72 -28.05 -41.51
C ASP A 300 -3.02 -29.02 -40.55
N LYS A 301 -1.76 -28.73 -40.22
CA LYS A 301 -0.99 -29.50 -39.24
C LYS A 301 -1.58 -29.40 -37.85
N THR A 302 -2.02 -28.20 -37.44
CA THR A 302 -2.69 -27.97 -36.16
C THR A 302 -4.08 -28.63 -36.19
N ALA A 303 -4.84 -28.46 -37.27
CA ALA A 303 -6.15 -29.11 -37.46
C ALA A 303 -6.07 -30.64 -37.35
N SER A 304 -5.14 -31.26 -38.09
CA SER A 304 -4.92 -32.71 -38.08
C SER A 304 -4.56 -33.23 -36.68
N ARG A 305 -3.78 -32.46 -35.92
CA ARG A 305 -3.42 -32.83 -34.54
C ARG A 305 -4.59 -32.69 -33.57
N ALA A 306 -5.35 -31.60 -33.67
CA ALA A 306 -6.55 -31.39 -32.88
C ALA A 306 -7.59 -32.51 -33.13
N PHE A 307 -7.83 -32.85 -34.39
CA PHE A 307 -8.69 -33.96 -34.79
C PHE A 307 -8.20 -35.30 -34.25
N ASN A 308 -6.89 -35.56 -34.31
CA ASN A 308 -6.31 -36.76 -33.71
C ASN A 308 -6.55 -36.83 -32.20
N HIS A 309 -6.46 -35.72 -31.46
CA HIS A 309 -6.81 -35.71 -30.04
C HIS A 309 -8.29 -36.02 -29.81
N ALA A 310 -9.20 -35.43 -30.60
CA ALA A 310 -10.64 -35.69 -30.51
C ALA A 310 -10.98 -37.17 -30.76
N ARG A 311 -10.32 -37.81 -31.73
CA ARG A 311 -10.56 -39.21 -32.08
C ARG A 311 -10.27 -40.18 -30.93
N HIS A 312 -9.27 -39.88 -30.13
CA HIS A 312 -8.86 -40.71 -28.99
C HIS A 312 -9.45 -40.21 -27.66
N ALA A 313 -10.27 -39.16 -27.67
CA ALA A 313 -10.98 -38.69 -26.49
C ALA A 313 -12.22 -39.55 -26.22
N ASP A 314 -12.50 -39.79 -24.94
CA ASP A 314 -13.69 -40.49 -24.47
C ASP A 314 -14.90 -39.53 -24.44
N LEU A 315 -15.50 -39.34 -25.62
CA LEU A 315 -16.65 -38.49 -25.85
C LEU A 315 -17.89 -39.34 -26.17
N ASP A 316 -19.04 -38.91 -25.65
CA ASP A 316 -20.33 -39.46 -26.06
C ASP A 316 -20.65 -39.10 -27.54
N ILE A 317 -21.68 -39.76 -28.09
CA ILE A 317 -22.05 -39.64 -29.51
C ILE A 317 -22.41 -38.19 -29.88
N ASP A 318 -23.16 -37.50 -29.03
CA ASP A 318 -23.62 -36.13 -29.30
C ASP A 318 -22.45 -35.14 -29.25
N SER A 319 -21.54 -35.32 -28.29
CA SER A 319 -20.28 -34.58 -28.20
C SER A 319 -19.37 -34.83 -29.41
N ARG A 320 -19.31 -36.06 -29.92
CA ARG A 320 -18.52 -36.40 -31.12
C ARG A 320 -19.04 -35.69 -32.37
N ILE A 321 -20.35 -35.65 -32.55
CA ILE A 321 -20.98 -34.95 -33.70
C ILE A 321 -20.67 -33.45 -33.70
N GLN A 322 -20.51 -32.83 -32.51
CA GLN A 322 -20.21 -31.41 -32.41
C GLN A 322 -18.72 -31.06 -32.63
N VAL A 323 -17.82 -32.04 -32.55
CA VAL A 323 -16.36 -31.85 -32.69
C VAL A 323 -15.86 -32.23 -34.09
N TYR A 324 -16.56 -33.14 -34.79
CA TYR A 324 -16.25 -33.58 -36.16
C TYR A 324 -16.97 -32.77 -37.23
#